data_AF-A0A7G1HQY1-F1
#
_entry.id   AF-A0A7G1HQY1-F1
#
_cell.length_a   1.000
_cell.length_b   1.000
_cell.length_c   1.000
_cell.angle_alpha   90.00
_cell.angle_beta   90.00
_cell.angle_gamma   90.00
#
_symmetry.space_group_name_H-M   'P 1'
#
loop_
_entity.id
_entity.type
_entity.pdbx_description
1 polymer ?
#
loop_
_entity_poly.entity_id
_entity_poly.type
_entity_poly.pdbx_seq_one_letter_code
_entity_poly.pdbx_strand_id
1 'polypeptide(L)'
;MADKSVNEPILNIPKENYSFIKKFIGCTNDEDFITLDTWVNNSQVGEGDLMLQMDIEGGEYLSLINASDKLLNRFRIIALEIHLLKYLWDKSYFEMVQSALSETTPC
;
A
#
# COMPACT_ATOMS: atom_id res chain seq x y z
N MET A 1 10.19 -2.27 1.25
CA MET A 1 9.40 -2.74 0.09
C MET A 1 8.70 -4.04 0.46
N ALA A 2 7.49 -4.27 -0.04
CA ALA A 2 6.73 -5.50 0.17
C ALA A 2 6.30 -6.04 -1.20
N ASP A 3 6.80 -7.22 -1.57
CA ASP A 3 6.43 -7.88 -2.82
C ASP A 3 6.68 -9.38 -2.69
N LYS A 4 5.63 -10.20 -2.84
CA LYS A 4 5.75 -11.66 -2.78
C LYS A 4 6.18 -12.28 -4.12
N SER A 5 6.02 -11.56 -5.23
CA SER A 5 6.26 -12.06 -6.59
C SER A 5 7.76 -12.24 -6.88
N VAL A 6 8.63 -11.54 -6.16
CA VAL A 6 10.09 -11.61 -6.28
C VAL A 6 10.74 -12.20 -5.03
N ASN A 7 11.96 -12.74 -5.16
CA ASN A 7 12.72 -13.23 -4.02
C ASN A 7 13.39 -12.09 -3.22
N GLU A 8 13.93 -11.09 -3.93
CA GLU A 8 14.50 -9.87 -3.38
C GLU A 8 14.46 -8.76 -4.44
N PRO A 9 14.49 -7.48 -4.06
CA PRO A 9 14.48 -6.39 -5.02
C PRO A 9 15.88 -6.21 -5.64
N ILE A 10 15.92 -5.90 -6.94
CA ILE A 10 17.17 -5.67 -7.67
C ILE A 10 17.53 -4.18 -7.51
N LEU A 11 18.23 -3.85 -6.42
CA LEU A 11 18.63 -2.48 -6.10
C LEU A 11 20.16 -2.35 -6.05
N ASN A 12 20.68 -1.25 -6.62
CA ASN A 12 22.09 -0.90 -6.52
C ASN A 12 22.36 0.03 -5.32
N ILE A 13 21.89 -0.36 -4.13
CA ILE A 13 22.10 0.34 -2.87
C ILE A 13 22.46 -0.66 -1.76
N PRO A 14 23.15 -0.23 -0.69
CA PRO A 14 23.48 -1.10 0.43
C PRO A 14 22.24 -1.70 1.12
N LYS A 15 22.33 -2.95 1.62
CA LYS A 15 21.21 -3.68 2.24
C LYS A 15 20.71 -3.03 3.53
N GLU A 16 21.54 -2.25 4.20
CA GLU A 16 21.19 -1.45 5.36
C GLU A 16 20.27 -0.25 5.04
N ASN A 17 20.20 0.16 3.76
CA ASN A 17 19.41 1.32 3.33
C ASN A 17 18.00 0.94 2.85
N TYR A 18 17.64 -0.35 2.86
CA TYR A 18 16.29 -0.79 2.54
C TYR A 18 15.88 -2.01 3.35
N SER A 19 14.58 -2.11 3.63
CA SER A 19 13.96 -3.32 4.16
C SER A 19 13.11 -3.97 3.07
N PHE A 20 13.10 -5.29 3.02
CA PHE A 20 12.25 -6.05 2.12
C PHE A 20 11.50 -7.14 2.86
N ILE A 21 10.20 -7.29 2.57
CA ILE A 21 9.38 -8.40 3.04
C ILE A 21 8.73 -9.09 1.84
N LYS A 22 8.82 -10.42 1.81
CA LYS A 22 8.26 -11.24 0.72
C LYS A 22 6.78 -11.56 0.97
N LYS A 23 5.94 -10.52 0.99
CA LYS A 23 4.48 -10.59 1.19
C LYS A 23 3.76 -9.58 0.30
N PHE A 24 2.51 -9.89 -0.04
CA PHE A 24 1.62 -8.93 -0.67
C PHE A 24 1.00 -8.00 0.38
N ILE A 25 0.78 -6.75 0.02
CA ILE A 25 -0.06 -5.87 0.83
C ILE A 25 -1.52 -6.24 0.58
N GLY A 26 -2.31 -6.38 1.65
CA GLY A 26 -3.73 -6.73 1.55
C GLY A 26 -4.49 -6.45 2.85
N CYS A 27 -5.63 -7.12 3.03
CA CYS A 27 -6.53 -6.89 4.17
C CYS A 27 -6.28 -7.80 5.37
N THR A 28 -5.39 -8.79 5.24
CA THR A 28 -5.12 -9.80 6.26
C THR A 28 -3.63 -9.90 6.59
N ASN A 29 -3.35 -10.47 7.75
CA ASN A 29 -2.01 -10.90 8.12
C ASN A 29 -2.00 -12.43 8.17
N ASP A 30 -1.40 -13.06 7.16
CA ASP A 30 -1.29 -14.51 7.04
C ASP A 30 0.07 -14.88 6.42
N GLU A 31 0.25 -16.08 5.86
CA GLU A 31 1.52 -16.48 5.25
C GLU A 31 1.92 -15.60 4.06
N ASP A 32 0.94 -15.13 3.29
CA ASP A 32 1.12 -14.50 1.99
C ASP A 32 0.90 -12.98 2.05
N PHE A 33 0.02 -12.55 2.94
CA PHE A 33 -0.42 -11.17 3.05
C PHE A 33 0.05 -10.50 4.35
N ILE A 34 0.20 -9.19 4.27
CA ILE A 34 0.40 -8.29 5.40
C ILE A 34 -0.43 -7.02 5.19
N THR A 35 -1.04 -6.49 6.24
CA THR A 35 -1.73 -5.20 6.13
C THR A 35 -0.74 -4.04 6.08
N LEU A 36 -1.12 -2.91 5.48
CA LEU A 36 -0.27 -1.71 5.41
C LEU A 36 0.13 -1.24 6.82
N ASP A 37 -0.81 -1.23 7.77
CA ASP A 37 -0.58 -0.93 9.18
C ASP A 37 0.47 -1.84 9.82
N THR A 38 0.33 -3.16 9.66
CA THR A 38 1.25 -4.12 10.25
C THR A 38 2.64 -3.98 9.64
N TRP A 39 2.71 -3.77 8.32
CA TRP A 39 3.97 -3.59 7.62
C TRP A 39 4.69 -2.32 8.09
N VAL A 40 4.00 -1.18 8.19
CA VAL A 40 4.60 0.08 8.65
C VAL A 40 5.04 -0.01 10.12
N ASN A 41 4.20 -0.58 10.99
CA ASN A 41 4.54 -0.77 12.41
C ASN A 41 5.78 -1.66 12.60
N ASN A 42 5.97 -2.65 11.73
CA ASN A 42 7.16 -3.53 11.76
C ASN A 42 8.40 -2.89 11.14
N SER A 43 8.26 -1.82 10.35
CA SER A 43 9.34 -1.24 9.54
C SER A 43 10.28 -0.30 10.31
N GLN A 44 10.15 -0.20 11.64
CA GLN A 44 10.97 0.67 12.52
C GLN A 44 11.09 2.11 12.03
N VAL A 45 10.09 2.60 11.29
CA VAL A 45 10.05 3.99 10.82
C VAL A 45 9.78 4.91 12.02
N GLY A 46 10.50 6.03 12.09
CA GLY A 46 10.31 7.00 13.17
C GLY A 46 8.91 7.63 13.17
N GLU A 47 8.62 8.47 14.16
CA GLU A 47 7.31 9.12 14.35
C GLU A 47 7.00 10.26 13.37
N GLY A 48 7.91 10.57 12.44
CA GLY A 48 7.72 11.64 11.47
C GLY A 48 6.71 11.32 10.36
N ASP A 49 6.52 12.33 9.49
CA ASP A 49 5.77 12.19 8.24
C ASP A 49 6.41 11.13 7.35
N LEU A 50 5.55 10.36 6.68
CA LEU A 50 5.93 9.28 5.77
C LEU A 50 5.60 9.65 4.32
N MET A 51 6.21 8.93 3.39
CA MET A 51 5.85 8.92 1.99
C MET A 51 5.46 7.49 1.59
N LEU A 52 4.29 7.34 0.99
CA LEU A 52 3.83 6.08 0.42
C LEU A 52 4.05 6.13 -1.09
N GLN A 53 4.72 5.12 -1.63
CA GLN A 53 4.69 4.81 -3.05
C GLN A 53 4.09 3.42 -3.20
N MET A 54 3.04 3.30 -4.01
CA MET A 54 2.33 2.05 -4.23
C MET A 54 2.08 1.86 -5.71
N ASP A 55 2.63 0.77 -6.22
CA ASP A 55 2.44 0.25 -7.56
C ASP A 55 2.25 -1.26 -7.36
N ILE A 56 0.98 -1.65 -7.22
CA ILE A 56 0.59 -3.04 -6.97
C ILE A 56 -0.56 -3.38 -7.92
N GLU A 57 -0.40 -4.41 -8.73
CA GLU A 57 -1.29 -4.75 -9.85
C GLU A 57 -2.74 -5.11 -9.44
N GLY A 58 -3.57 -4.10 -9.13
CA GLY A 58 -4.97 -4.25 -8.70
C GLY A 58 -5.19 -4.39 -7.19
N GLY A 59 -4.11 -4.42 -6.38
CA GLY A 59 -4.18 -4.55 -4.92
C GLY A 59 -4.37 -3.22 -4.19
N GLU A 60 -4.32 -2.08 -4.89
CA GLU A 60 -4.30 -0.73 -4.34
C GLU A 60 -5.56 -0.46 -3.55
N TYR A 61 -6.71 -0.78 -4.14
CA TYR A 61 -8.03 -0.45 -3.60
C TYR A 61 -8.26 -1.08 -2.22
N LEU A 62 -8.04 -2.40 -2.13
CA LEU A 62 -8.21 -3.14 -0.88
C LEU A 62 -7.15 -2.77 0.17
N SER A 63 -5.94 -2.41 -0.27
CA SER A 63 -4.88 -1.97 0.62
C SER A 63 -5.19 -0.61 1.25
N LEU A 64 -5.77 0.32 0.48
CA LEU A 64 -6.18 1.64 0.97
C LEU A 64 -7.42 1.55 1.86
N ILE A 65 -8.48 0.84 1.45
CA ILE A 65 -9.70 0.65 2.24
C ILE A 65 -9.40 0.01 3.61
N ASN A 66 -8.40 -0.86 3.69
CA ASN A 66 -8.03 -1.53 4.92
C ASN A 66 -7.05 -0.73 5.79
N ALA A 67 -6.45 0.35 5.28
CA ALA A 67 -5.49 1.14 6.03
C ALA A 67 -6.21 1.99 7.09
N SER A 68 -5.64 2.12 8.29
CA SER A 68 -6.26 2.98 9.30
C SER A 68 -6.10 4.47 8.99
N ASP A 69 -7.08 5.29 9.37
CA ASP A 69 -6.97 6.75 9.35
C ASP A 69 -5.71 7.24 10.05
N LYS A 70 -5.34 6.60 11.17
CA LYS A 70 -4.13 6.94 11.92
C LYS A 70 -2.89 6.80 11.03
N LEU A 71 -2.80 5.74 10.23
CA LEU A 71 -1.69 5.53 9.32
C LEU A 71 -1.75 6.48 8.11
N LEU A 72 -2.92 6.60 7.48
CA LEU A 72 -3.10 7.44 6.29
C LEU A 72 -2.75 8.89 6.56
N ASN A 73 -3.13 9.42 7.75
CA ASN A 73 -2.79 10.76 8.19
C ASN A 73 -1.28 10.98 8.46
N ARG A 74 -0.46 9.92 8.52
CA ARG A 74 1.01 10.05 8.62
C ARG A 74 1.66 10.25 7.26
N PHE A 75 1.00 9.86 6.17
CA PHE A 75 1.57 10.04 4.85
C PHE A 75 1.37 11.47 4.38
N ARG A 76 2.46 12.23 4.30
CA ARG A 76 2.44 13.58 3.71
C ARG A 76 2.31 13.53 2.19
N ILE A 77 2.82 12.47 1.58
CA ILE A 77 2.78 12.25 0.15
C ILE A 77 2.38 10.79 -0.09
N ILE A 78 1.37 10.59 -0.93
CA ILE A 78 0.94 9.29 -1.41
C ILE A 78 1.04 9.32 -2.95
N ALA A 79 1.91 8.48 -3.50
CA ALA A 79 2.08 8.27 -4.94
C ALA A 79 1.54 6.90 -5.31
N LEU A 80 0.49 6.86 -6.13
CA LEU A 80 -0.21 5.63 -6.53
C LEU A 80 -0.13 5.46 -8.05
N GLU A 81 0.22 4.26 -8.50
CA GLU A 81 -0.11 3.79 -9.84
C GLU A 81 -1.41 2.99 -9.75
N ILE A 82 -2.51 3.52 -10.33
CA ILE A 82 -3.84 2.91 -10.21
C ILE A 82 -4.12 2.03 -11.42
N HIS A 83 -4.21 0.73 -11.19
CA HIS A 83 -4.48 -0.28 -12.21
C HIS A 83 -5.97 -0.47 -12.47
N LEU A 84 -6.30 -1.13 -13.58
CA LEU A 84 -7.67 -1.62 -13.90
C LEU A 84 -8.76 -0.54 -14.13
N LEU A 85 -8.38 0.72 -14.40
CA LEU A 85 -9.30 1.83 -14.70
C LEU A 85 -10.28 1.57 -15.87
N LYS A 86 -9.98 0.60 -16.74
CA LYS A 86 -10.86 0.16 -17.82
C LYS A 86 -12.22 -0.38 -17.34
N TYR A 87 -12.36 -0.71 -16.06
CA TYR A 87 -13.61 -1.19 -15.46
C TYR A 87 -14.45 -0.10 -14.77
N LEU A 88 -14.04 1.17 -14.83
CA LEU A 88 -14.78 2.29 -14.21
C LEU A 88 -16.21 2.50 -14.72
N TRP A 89 -16.57 1.91 -15.87
CA TRP A 89 -17.94 1.95 -16.38
C TRP A 89 -18.89 1.03 -15.59
N ASP A 90 -18.36 0.02 -14.90
CA ASP A 90 -19.15 -0.82 -14.00
C ASP A 90 -19.42 -0.07 -12.70
N LYS A 91 -20.70 0.01 -12.31
CA LYS A 91 -21.11 0.78 -11.14
C LYS A 91 -20.47 0.28 -9.86
N SER A 92 -20.44 -1.04 -9.65
CA SER A 92 -19.90 -1.64 -8.41
C SER A 92 -18.41 -1.40 -8.33
N TYR A 93 -17.70 -1.52 -9.46
CA TYR A 93 -16.28 -1.23 -9.54
C TYR A 93 -16.00 0.25 -9.26
N PHE A 94 -16.77 1.16 -9.88
CA PHE A 94 -16.64 2.59 -9.63
C PHE A 94 -16.83 2.94 -8.15
N GLU A 95 -17.84 2.38 -7.48
CA GLU A 95 -18.09 2.58 -6.05
C GLU A 95 -16.90 2.11 -5.20
N MET A 96 -16.32 0.95 -5.51
CA MET A 96 -15.11 0.46 -4.83
C MET A 96 -13.91 1.41 -5.01
N VAL A 97 -13.66 1.86 -6.25
CA VAL A 97 -12.57 2.81 -6.53
C VAL A 97 -12.79 4.12 -5.79
N GLN A 98 -14.03 4.63 -5.79
CA GLN A 98 -14.40 5.85 -5.09
C GLN A 98 -14.14 5.73 -3.58
N SER A 99 -14.56 4.62 -2.96
CA SER A 99 -14.30 4.37 -1.54
C SER A 99 -12.81 4.31 -1.24
N ALA A 100 -12.01 3.61 -2.05
CA ALA A 100 -10.56 3.54 -1.81
C ALA A 100 -9.87 4.91 -1.92
N LEU A 101 -10.26 5.73 -2.89
CA LEU A 101 -9.64 7.04 -3.09
C LEU A 101 -10.10 8.06 -2.04
N SER A 102 -11.32 7.93 -1.49
CA SER A 102 -11.78 8.82 -0.42
C SER A 102 -10.98 8.69 0.87
N GLU A 103 -10.38 7.52 1.14
CA GLU A 103 -9.49 7.32 2.29
C GLU A 103 -8.27 8.25 2.25
N THR A 104 -7.85 8.67 1.05
CA THR A 104 -6.67 9.53 0.86
C THR A 104 -6.99 11.03 0.84
N THR A 105 -8.28 11.40 0.90
CA THR A 105 -8.71 12.80 0.88
C THR A 105 -9.04 13.28 2.29
N PRO A 106 -8.45 14.39 2.77
CA PRO A 106 -8.86 15.00 4.03
C PRO A 106 -10.32 15.47 3.95
N CYS A 107 -11.09 15.23 5.01
CA CYS A 107 -12.42 15.82 5.22
C CYS A 107 -12.37 17.35 5.34
#